data_AF-A0A3D4PC48-F1
#
_entry.id   AF-A0A3D4PC48-F1
#
_cell.length_a   1.000
_cell.length_b   1.000
_cell.length_c   1.000
_cell.angle_alpha   90.00
_cell.angle_beta   90.00
_cell.angle_gamma   90.00
#
_symmetry.space_group_name_H-M   'P 1'
#
loop_
_entity.id
_entity.type
_entity.pdbx_description
1 polymer ?
#
loop_
_entity_poly.entity_id
_entity_poly.type
_entity_poly.pdbx_seq_one_letter_code
_entity_poly.pdbx_strand_id
1 'polypeptide(L)'
;LDIGRKRPIPHEAWFSVAGYFYYYGHYYGALCLQELPVAERGQFAHPLARLMLERQEKDGSWWDYPLYDYHQPYGTAFALMSLKRYRTQNSAIE
;
A
#
# COMPACT_ATOMS: atom_id res chain seq x y z
N LEU A 1 -9.93 -1.38 -0.43
CA LEU A 1 -9.32 -0.08 -0.08
C LEU A 1 -9.46 0.97 -1.20
N ASP A 2 -9.29 0.59 -2.47
CA ASP A 2 -9.25 1.54 -3.60
C ASP A 2 -10.47 2.49 -3.69
N ILE A 3 -11.66 2.05 -3.30
CA ILE A 3 -12.89 2.87 -3.30
C ILE A 3 -12.75 4.19 -2.53
N GLY A 4 -11.98 4.25 -1.44
CA GLY A 4 -11.82 5.46 -0.61
C GLY A 4 -10.66 6.35 -1.04
N ARG A 5 -9.78 5.86 -1.93
CA ARG A 5 -8.53 6.55 -2.29
C ARG A 5 -8.83 7.80 -3.13
N LYS A 6 -8.20 8.91 -2.76
CA LYS A 6 -8.33 10.25 -3.35
C LYS A 6 -9.75 10.85 -3.31
N ARG A 7 -10.64 10.28 -2.50
CA ARG A 7 -11.98 10.85 -2.33
C ARG A 7 -11.96 11.98 -1.31
N PRO A 8 -12.79 13.03 -1.50
CA PRO A 8 -12.72 14.24 -0.68
C PRO A 8 -13.46 14.13 0.66
N ILE A 9 -14.39 13.17 0.81
CA ILE A 9 -15.17 12.99 2.04
C ILE A 9 -14.59 11.78 2.78
N PRO A 10 -14.19 11.91 4.06
CA PRO A 10 -13.68 10.77 4.81
C PRO A 10 -14.84 9.83 5.14
N HIS A 11 -14.54 8.54 5.34
CA HIS A 11 -15.50 7.53 5.77
C HIS A 11 -16.70 7.25 4.83
N GLU A 12 -16.64 7.68 3.57
CA GLU A 12 -17.71 7.39 2.58
C GLU A 12 -17.52 6.05 1.81
N ALA A 13 -16.40 5.38 2.03
CA ALA A 13 -16.17 4.03 1.51
C ALA A 13 -17.03 2.99 2.24
N TRP A 14 -17.12 1.79 1.66
CA TRP A 14 -17.68 0.64 2.37
C TRP A 14 -16.96 0.42 3.71
N PHE A 15 -17.74 0.03 4.72
CA PHE A 15 -17.27 -0.14 6.10
C PHE A 15 -16.67 1.13 6.73
N SER A 16 -16.99 2.31 6.19
CA SER A 16 -16.56 3.61 6.71
C SER A 16 -15.04 3.76 6.81
N VAL A 17 -14.27 3.08 5.94
CA VAL A 17 -12.80 3.24 5.90
C VAL A 17 -12.45 4.56 5.22
N ALA A 18 -11.72 5.45 5.90
CA ALA A 18 -11.28 6.70 5.30
C ALA A 18 -10.13 6.51 4.30
N GLY A 19 -10.03 7.41 3.32
CA GLY A 19 -9.02 7.33 2.24
C GLY A 19 -7.58 7.36 2.74
N TYR A 20 -7.30 8.06 3.83
CA TYR A 20 -5.97 8.15 4.46
C TYR A 20 -5.47 6.84 5.09
N PHE A 21 -6.29 5.78 5.08
CA PHE A 21 -5.87 4.44 5.49
C PHE A 21 -5.40 3.56 4.32
N TYR A 22 -5.39 4.06 3.09
CA TYR A 22 -5.04 3.25 1.92
C TYR A 22 -3.61 2.70 2.03
N TYR A 23 -2.59 3.57 2.11
CA TYR A 23 -1.20 3.09 2.19
C TYR A 23 -0.86 2.48 3.54
N TYR A 24 -1.51 2.96 4.61
CA TYR A 24 -1.45 2.32 5.92
C TYR A 24 -1.86 0.84 5.84
N GLY A 25 -3.03 0.56 5.25
CA GLY A 25 -3.54 -0.80 5.11
C GLY A 25 -2.62 -1.68 4.27
N HIS A 26 -2.07 -1.15 3.17
CA HIS A 26 -1.10 -1.87 2.35
C HIS A 26 0.19 -2.21 3.10
N TYR A 27 0.70 -1.28 3.92
CA TYR A 27 1.89 -1.52 4.73
C TYR A 27 1.68 -2.59 5.80
N TYR A 28 0.59 -2.51 6.56
CA TYR A 28 0.30 -3.54 7.57
C TYR A 28 -0.05 -4.88 6.92
N GLY A 29 -0.69 -4.90 5.75
CA GLY A 29 -0.83 -6.11 4.95
C GLY A 29 0.52 -6.71 4.53
N ALA A 30 1.49 -5.87 4.16
CA ALA A 30 2.86 -6.31 3.84
C ALA A 30 3.63 -6.83 5.07
N LEU A 31 3.32 -6.35 6.27
CA LEU A 31 3.83 -6.93 7.53
C LEU A 31 3.23 -8.32 7.76
N CYS A 32 1.91 -8.45 7.68
CA CYS A 32 1.23 -9.73 7.87
C CYS A 32 1.67 -10.81 6.87
N LEU A 33 2.15 -10.41 5.68
CA LEU A 33 2.71 -11.33 4.70
C LEU A 33 3.86 -12.20 5.27
N GLN A 34 4.59 -11.68 6.27
CA GLN A 34 5.68 -12.40 6.93
C GLN A 34 5.19 -13.55 7.81
N GLU A 35 3.91 -13.57 8.18
CA GLU A 35 3.30 -14.63 8.98
C GLU A 35 2.88 -15.83 8.12
N LEU A 36 2.79 -15.67 6.80
CA LEU A 36 2.46 -16.77 5.90
C LEU A 36 3.65 -17.71 5.68
N PRO A 37 3.42 -18.99 5.34
CA PRO A 37 4.47 -19.88 4.85
C PRO A 37 5.17 -19.28 3.62
N VAL A 38 6.50 -19.42 3.51
CA VAL A 38 7.31 -18.80 2.44
C VAL A 38 6.76 -19.11 1.05
N ALA A 39 6.37 -20.37 0.81
CA ALA A 39 5.81 -20.84 -0.45
C ALA A 39 4.51 -20.10 -0.85
N GLU A 40 3.76 -19.57 0.12
CA GLU A 40 2.49 -18.88 -0.11
C GLU A 40 2.64 -17.37 -0.27
N ARG A 41 3.80 -16.79 0.07
CA ARG A 41 3.97 -15.33 0.08
C ARG A 41 3.95 -14.72 -1.32
N GLY A 42 4.55 -15.41 -2.29
CA GLY A 42 4.70 -14.93 -3.66
C GLY A 42 3.36 -14.58 -4.32
N GLN A 43 2.32 -15.41 -4.11
CA GLN A 43 0.99 -15.21 -4.70
C GLN A 43 0.35 -13.86 -4.31
N PHE A 44 0.74 -13.31 -3.14
CA PHE A 44 0.25 -12.01 -2.66
C PHE A 44 1.27 -10.89 -2.91
N ALA A 45 2.55 -11.16 -2.73
CA ALA A 45 3.63 -10.17 -2.87
C ALA A 45 3.65 -9.55 -4.28
N HIS A 46 3.58 -10.38 -5.32
CA HIS A 46 3.66 -9.93 -6.72
C HIS A 46 2.52 -8.99 -7.13
N PRO A 47 1.23 -9.37 -7.01
CA PRO A 47 0.14 -8.48 -7.42
C PRO A 47 0.08 -7.22 -6.57
N LEU A 48 0.40 -7.29 -5.27
CA LEU A 48 0.41 -6.11 -4.41
C LEU A 48 1.56 -5.16 -4.73
N ALA A 49 2.75 -5.68 -5.05
CA ALA A 49 3.86 -4.85 -5.52
C ALA A 49 3.53 -4.15 -6.84
N ARG A 50 2.94 -4.89 -7.79
CA ARG A 50 2.48 -4.31 -9.05
C ARG A 50 1.44 -3.22 -8.83
N LEU A 51 0.46 -3.44 -7.95
CA LEU A 51 -0.53 -2.44 -7.58
C LEU A 51 0.13 -1.17 -7.03
N MET A 52 1.13 -1.29 -6.15
CA MET A 52 1.85 -0.11 -5.65
C MET A 52 2.55 0.63 -6.79
N LEU A 53 3.25 -0.06 -7.70
CA LEU A 53 3.92 0.58 -8.84
C LEU A 53 2.94 1.29 -9.77
N GLU A 54 1.78 0.69 -10.05
CA GLU A 54 0.71 1.30 -10.86
C GLU A 54 0.04 2.52 -10.19
N ARG A 55 0.29 2.76 -8.90
CA ARG A 55 -0.26 3.88 -8.12
C ARG A 55 0.75 5.00 -7.89
N GLN A 56 1.98 4.86 -8.39
CA GLN A 56 2.98 5.92 -8.30
C GLN A 56 2.55 7.15 -9.11
N GLU A 57 2.66 8.32 -8.52
CA GLU A 57 2.43 9.58 -9.22
C GLU A 57 3.62 9.94 -10.13
N LYS A 58 3.41 10.89 -11.05
CA LYS A 58 4.46 11.31 -12.00
C LYS A 58 5.68 11.95 -11.32
N ASP A 59 5.50 12.52 -10.15
CA ASP A 59 6.58 13.10 -9.33
C ASP A 59 7.31 12.04 -8.48
N GLY A 60 6.91 10.77 -8.60
CA GLY A 60 7.48 9.65 -7.88
C GLY A 60 6.86 9.42 -6.49
N SER A 61 5.93 10.29 -6.06
CA SER A 61 5.26 10.15 -4.77
C SER A 61 4.11 9.12 -4.81
N TRP A 62 3.58 8.83 -3.62
CA TRP A 62 2.30 8.15 -3.43
C TRP A 62 1.47 8.95 -2.43
N TRP A 63 0.18 9.14 -2.72
CA TRP A 63 -0.75 9.77 -1.78
C TRP A 63 -2.20 9.32 -1.98
N ASP A 64 -2.96 9.27 -0.90
CA ASP A 64 -4.27 8.61 -0.80
C ASP A 64 -5.40 9.52 -0.33
N TYR A 65 -5.10 10.62 0.33
CA TYR A 65 -6.07 11.60 0.80
C TYR A 65 -5.39 12.97 0.92
N PRO A 66 -6.08 14.10 0.70
CA PRO A 66 -5.53 15.43 0.94
C PRO A 66 -5.36 15.68 2.45
N LEU A 67 -4.28 15.15 3.02
CA LEU A 67 -3.84 15.44 4.38
C LEU A 67 -3.01 16.72 4.36
N TYR A 68 -3.43 17.69 5.19
CA TYR A 68 -2.87 19.02 5.45
C TYR A 68 -1.33 19.06 5.33
N ASP A 69 -0.82 19.15 4.11
CA ASP A 69 0.58 19.20 3.67
C ASP A 69 1.51 17.98 3.90
N TYR A 70 1.05 16.87 4.44
CA TYR A 70 1.90 15.67 4.66
C TYR A 70 1.46 14.41 3.91
N HIS A 71 0.45 14.50 3.05
CA HIS A 71 -0.09 13.34 2.33
C HIS A 71 0.94 12.63 1.44
N GLN A 72 1.79 13.39 0.73
CA GLN A 72 2.84 12.81 -0.11
C GLN A 72 3.92 12.09 0.71
N PRO A 73 4.60 12.70 1.71
CA PRO A 73 5.63 11.99 2.47
C PRO A 73 5.06 10.78 3.22
N TYR A 74 3.85 10.89 3.77
CA TYR A 74 3.14 9.79 4.42
C TYR A 74 2.90 8.61 3.48
N GLY A 75 2.21 8.85 2.37
CA GLY A 75 1.86 7.78 1.42
C GLY A 75 3.11 7.17 0.78
N THR A 76 4.09 8.01 0.44
CA THR A 76 5.37 7.57 -0.14
C THR A 76 6.15 6.68 0.82
N ALA A 77 6.26 7.05 2.10
CA ALA A 77 6.94 6.23 3.09
C ALA A 77 6.30 4.84 3.21
N PHE A 78 4.98 4.77 3.33
CA PHE A 78 4.27 3.49 3.42
C PHE A 78 4.36 2.66 2.14
N ALA A 79 4.24 3.28 0.96
CA ALA A 79 4.40 2.59 -0.32
C ALA A 79 5.79 1.97 -0.46
N LEU A 80 6.86 2.73 -0.20
CA LEU A 80 8.25 2.24 -0.28
C LEU A 80 8.53 1.14 0.75
N MET A 81 8.02 1.29 1.98
CA MET A 81 8.16 0.25 3.00
C MET A 81 7.40 -1.04 2.65
N SER A 82 6.28 -0.95 1.95
CA SER A 82 5.52 -2.08 1.44
C SER A 82 6.29 -2.77 0.31
N LEU A 83 6.74 -2.01 -0.68
CA LEU A 83 7.55 -2.49 -1.82
C LEU A 83 8.82 -3.21 -1.36
N LYS A 84 9.53 -2.65 -0.37
CA LYS A 84 10.72 -3.30 0.23
C LYS A 84 10.39 -4.71 0.72
N ARG A 85 9.26 -4.89 1.39
CA ARG A 85 8.85 -6.19 1.94
C ARG A 85 8.45 -7.16 0.84
N TYR A 86 7.69 -6.70 -0.15
CA TYR A 86 7.32 -7.54 -1.30
C TYR A 86 8.56 -8.05 -2.05
N ARG A 87 9.55 -7.18 -2.26
CA ARG A 87 10.82 -7.56 -2.89
C ARG A 87 11.54 -8.66 -2.11
N THR A 88 11.65 -8.54 -0.78
CA THR A 88 12.32 -9.53 0.06
C THR A 88 11.64 -10.90 0.01
N GLN A 89 10.31 -10.95 -0.14
CA GLN A 89 9.62 -12.25 -0.25
C GLN A 89 9.88 -12.94 -1.60
N ASN A 90 10.06 -12.18 -2.68
CA ASN A 90 10.39 -12.77 -3.98
C ASN A 90 11.79 -13.40 -3.99
N SER A 91 12.77 -12.74 -3.35
CA SER A 91 14.14 -13.25 -3.27
C SER A 91 14.30 -14.46 -2.33
N ALA A 92 13.28 -14.85 -1.58
CA ALA A 92 13.31 -16.04 -0.72
C ALA A 92 12.82 -17.32 -1.43
N ILE A 93 12.36 -17.20 -2.69
CA ILE A 93 11.81 -18.28 -3.51
C ILE A 93 12.74 -18.62 -4.70
N GLU A 94 13.69 -17.72 -5.03
CA GLU A 94 14.81 -17.98 -5.95
C GLU A 94 15.98 -18.68 -5.25
#